data_AF-A0A7Y3D8T1-F1
#
_entry.id   AF-A0A7Y3D8T1-F1
#
_cell.length_a   1.000
_cell.length_b   1.000
_cell.length_c   1.000
_cell.angle_alpha   90.00
_cell.angle_beta   90.00
_cell.angle_gamma   90.00
#
_symmetry.space_group_name_H-M   'P 1'
#
loop_
_entity.id
_entity.type
_entity.pdbx_description
1 polymer ?
#
loop_
_entity_poly.entity_id
_entity_poly.type
_entity_poly.pdbx_seq_one_letter_code
_entity_poly.pdbx_strand_id
1 'polypeptide(L)'
;VRLHGACVGAGIELAAFAARVHAAEDAFFGLPEIGMGLVPGAGGTVGIPRRIGAQRAARWMLSGARLDRETALSWGLIDPEPATAG
;
A
#
# COMPACT_ATOMS: atom_id res chain seq x y z
N VAL A 1 3.90 10.25 5.18
CA VAL A 1 3.97 10.53 3.72
C VAL A 1 2.57 10.75 3.18
N ARG A 2 2.43 11.45 2.05
CA ARG A 2 1.16 11.66 1.37
C ARG A 2 1.29 11.17 -0.07
N LEU A 3 0.42 10.25 -0.45
CA LEU A 3 0.42 9.54 -1.71
C LEU A 3 -0.65 10.10 -2.65
N HIS A 4 -0.38 10.13 -3.95
CA HIS A 4 -1.32 10.61 -4.98
C HIS A 4 -1.14 9.81 -6.26
N GLY A 5 -2.22 9.60 -7.01
CA GLY A 5 -2.21 8.80 -8.25
C GLY A 5 -1.62 7.39 -8.08
N ALA A 6 -0.80 6.95 -9.03
CA ALA A 6 -0.26 5.58 -9.07
C ALA A 6 0.87 5.36 -8.04
N CYS A 7 0.62 4.53 -7.03
CA CYS A 7 1.59 4.13 -6.02
C CYS A 7 1.92 2.64 -6.14
N VAL A 8 2.84 2.31 -7.03
CA VAL A 8 3.08 0.93 -7.50
C VAL A 8 4.51 0.48 -7.16
N GLY A 9 4.67 -0.78 -6.75
CA GLY A 9 5.95 -1.37 -6.33
C GLY A 9 6.61 -0.57 -5.23
N ALA A 10 7.88 -0.17 -5.43
CA ALA A 10 8.65 0.61 -4.47
C ALA A 10 7.92 1.86 -3.92
N GLY A 11 7.03 2.49 -4.71
CA GLY A 11 6.25 3.64 -4.28
C GLY A 11 5.35 3.38 -3.08
N ILE A 12 4.71 2.20 -2.99
CA ILE A 12 3.91 1.79 -1.83
C ILE A 12 4.73 1.00 -0.81
N GLU A 13 5.74 0.23 -1.25
CA GLU A 13 6.62 -0.52 -0.34
C GLU A 13 7.38 0.39 0.62
N LEU A 14 7.99 1.47 0.11
CA LEU A 14 8.71 2.43 0.93
C LEU A 14 7.76 3.23 1.83
N ALA A 15 6.59 3.61 1.29
CA ALA A 15 5.59 4.34 2.05
C ALA A 15 5.10 3.55 3.28
N ALA A 16 5.00 2.23 3.19
CA ALA A 16 4.55 1.38 4.29
C ALA A 16 5.41 1.52 5.58
N PHE A 17 6.66 1.99 5.47
CA PHE A 17 7.53 2.24 6.62
C PHE A 17 7.36 3.62 7.26
N ALA A 18 6.61 4.54 6.65
CA ALA A 18 6.34 5.83 7.26
C ALA A 18 5.53 5.67 8.55
N ALA A 19 5.61 6.65 9.46
CA ALA A 19 4.76 6.65 10.67
C ALA A 19 3.27 6.80 10.33
N ARG A 20 2.96 7.65 9.34
CA ARG A 20 1.62 7.79 8.76
C ARG A 20 1.69 7.83 7.24
N VAL A 21 0.71 7.24 6.58
CA VAL A 21 0.56 7.16 5.13
C VAL A 21 -0.84 7.65 4.78
N HIS A 22 -0.94 8.87 4.29
CA HIS A 22 -2.20 9.41 3.78
C HIS A 22 -2.27 9.27 2.27
N ALA A 23 -3.47 9.23 1.69
CA ALA A 23 -3.63 9.11 0.25
C ALA A 23 -4.76 10.01 -0.27
N ALA A 24 -4.46 10.75 -1.34
CA ALA A 24 -5.44 11.51 -2.11
C ALA A 24 -6.48 10.58 -2.74
N GLU A 25 -7.65 11.13 -3.09
CA GLU A 25 -8.78 10.34 -3.59
C GLU A 25 -8.49 9.59 -4.90
N ASP A 26 -7.59 10.12 -5.73
CA ASP A 26 -7.16 9.53 -6.99
C ASP A 26 -6.12 8.41 -6.82
N ALA A 27 -5.64 8.18 -5.59
CA ALA A 27 -4.57 7.25 -5.33
C ALA A 27 -5.01 5.79 -5.49
N PHE A 28 -4.09 4.98 -6.01
CA PHE A 28 -4.25 3.53 -6.06
C PHE A 28 -2.91 2.82 -5.88
N PHE A 29 -2.98 1.55 -5.49
CA PHE A 29 -1.81 0.78 -5.12
C PHE A 29 -1.70 -0.50 -5.94
N GLY A 30 -0.47 -0.93 -6.21
CA GLY A 30 -0.23 -2.18 -6.91
C GLY A 30 1.14 -2.75 -6.60
N LEU A 31 1.23 -4.08 -6.68
CA LEU A 31 2.47 -4.85 -6.56
C LEU A 31 2.58 -5.74 -7.82
N PRO A 32 3.17 -5.22 -8.92
CA PRO A 32 3.21 -5.91 -10.20
C PRO A 32 4.25 -7.04 -10.24
N GLU A 33 5.06 -7.19 -9.19
CA GLU A 33 6.24 -8.05 -9.15
C GLU A 33 5.95 -9.50 -9.53
N ILE A 34 4.79 -10.03 -9.11
CA ILE A 34 4.40 -11.40 -9.43
C ILE A 34 4.26 -11.64 -10.93
N GLY A 35 3.76 -10.64 -11.68
CA GLY A 35 3.64 -10.69 -13.14
C GLY A 35 5.00 -10.68 -13.84
N MET A 36 6.06 -10.29 -13.13
CA MET A 36 7.44 -10.27 -13.60
C MET A 36 8.25 -11.47 -13.09
N GLY A 37 7.63 -12.41 -12.37
CA GLY A 37 8.33 -13.53 -11.73
C GLY A 37 9.16 -13.12 -10.51
N LEU A 38 8.83 -11.99 -9.89
CA LEU A 38 9.53 -11.41 -8.75
C LEU A 38 8.63 -11.37 -7.50
N VAL A 39 9.24 -11.11 -6.35
CA VAL A 39 8.55 -10.72 -5.11
C VAL A 39 8.84 -9.24 -4.81
N PRO A 40 7.98 -8.54 -4.05
CA PRO A 40 8.27 -7.17 -3.61
C PRO A 40 9.63 -7.06 -2.91
N GLY A 41 10.51 -6.22 -3.45
CA GLY A 41 11.94 -6.21 -3.12
C GLY A 41 12.41 -4.95 -2.38
N ALA A 42 11.62 -3.87 -2.37
CA ALA A 42 11.95 -2.61 -1.70
C ALA A 42 11.50 -2.60 -0.22
N GLY A 43 11.43 -3.79 0.39
CA GLY A 43 10.95 -3.99 1.76
C GLY A 43 9.46 -4.30 1.87
N GLY A 44 8.74 -4.47 0.75
CA GLY A 44 7.30 -4.75 0.71
C GLY A 44 6.89 -6.00 1.46
N THR A 45 7.70 -7.06 1.42
CA THR A 45 7.49 -8.31 2.19
C THR A 45 7.61 -8.14 3.71
N VAL A 46 8.02 -6.95 4.18
CA VAL A 46 8.19 -6.63 5.59
C VAL A 46 7.26 -5.49 6.01
N GLY A 47 7.28 -4.37 5.30
CA GLY A 47 6.51 -3.17 5.64
C GLY A 47 5.00 -3.37 5.47
N ILE A 48 4.58 -3.98 4.35
CA ILE A 48 3.15 -4.15 4.03
C ILE A 48 2.47 -5.12 5.02
N PRO A 49 3.03 -6.31 5.34
CA PRO A 49 2.45 -7.19 6.36
C PRO A 49 2.30 -6.56 7.75
N ARG A 50 3.17 -5.61 8.14
CA ARG A 50 3.06 -4.89 9.41
C ARG A 50 1.87 -3.94 9.44
N ARG A 51 1.43 -3.43 8.27
CA ARG A 51 0.25 -2.56 8.17
C ARG A 51 -1.05 -3.33 8.03
N ILE A 52 -1.11 -4.30 7.11
CA ILE A 52 -2.37 -4.97 6.75
C ILE A 52 -2.48 -6.43 7.22
N GLY A 53 -1.48 -6.94 7.91
CA GLY A 53 -1.38 -8.35 8.31
C GLY A 53 -0.89 -9.26 7.19
N ALA A 54 -0.30 -10.39 7.58
CA ALA A 54 0.38 -11.31 6.66
C ALA A 54 -0.55 -11.91 5.58
N GLN A 55 -1.78 -12.30 5.95
CA GLN A 55 -2.71 -12.95 5.01
C GLN A 55 -3.19 -12.01 3.90
N ARG A 56 -3.53 -10.76 4.24
CA ARG A 56 -3.93 -9.76 3.23
C ARG A 56 -2.75 -9.39 2.33
N ALA A 57 -1.56 -9.20 2.93
CA ALA A 57 -0.35 -8.92 2.17
C ALA A 57 -0.03 -10.05 1.18
N ALA A 58 -0.03 -11.31 1.63
CA ALA A 58 0.21 -12.46 0.76
C ALA A 58 -0.83 -12.55 -0.36
N ARG A 59 -2.13 -12.43 -0.05
CA ARG A 59 -3.19 -12.41 -1.07
C ARG A 59 -2.93 -11.34 -2.12
N TRP A 60 -2.61 -10.13 -1.68
CA TRP A 60 -2.41 -9.01 -2.59
C TRP A 60 -1.19 -9.23 -3.49
N MET A 61 -0.04 -9.55 -2.90
CA MET A 61 1.22 -9.82 -3.62
C MET A 61 1.09 -10.96 -4.63
N LEU A 62 0.37 -12.03 -4.29
CA LEU A 62 0.20 -13.19 -5.15
C LEU A 62 -0.89 -13.03 -6.21
N SER A 63 -1.80 -12.07 -6.04
CA SER A 63 -2.89 -11.82 -6.99
C SER A 63 -2.51 -10.88 -8.13
N GLY A 64 -1.49 -10.03 -7.94
CA GLY A 64 -1.20 -8.92 -8.86
C GLY A 64 -2.33 -7.89 -8.96
N ALA A 65 -3.34 -7.95 -8.09
CA ALA A 65 -4.50 -7.08 -8.14
C ALA A 65 -4.14 -5.63 -7.79
N ARG A 66 -4.83 -4.69 -8.42
CA ARG A 66 -4.83 -3.29 -7.99
C ARG A 66 -5.68 -3.14 -6.72
N LEU A 67 -5.20 -2.34 -5.78
CA LEU A 67 -5.92 -1.94 -4.58
C LEU A 67 -6.39 -0.49 -4.75
N ASP A 68 -7.69 -0.24 -4.60
CA ASP A 68 -8.21 1.12 -4.52
C ASP A 68 -7.99 1.72 -3.12
N ARG A 69 -8.20 3.02 -3.01
CA ARG A 69 -8.03 3.78 -1.76
C ARG A 69 -8.94 3.28 -0.64
N GLU A 70 -10.19 2.96 -0.94
CA GLU A 70 -11.16 2.54 0.07
C GLU A 70 -10.77 1.19 0.69
N THR A 71 -10.39 0.24 -0.14
CA THR A 71 -9.86 -1.05 0.29
C THR A 71 -8.56 -0.85 1.07
N ALA A 72 -7.64 0.00 0.59
CA ALA A 72 -6.40 0.32 1.29
C ALA A 72 -6.65 0.88 2.71
N LEU A 73 -7.63 1.78 2.85
CA LEU A 73 -8.01 2.36 4.13
C LEU A 73 -8.63 1.32 5.05
N SER A 74 -9.60 0.54 4.56
CA SER A 74 -10.25 -0.52 5.34
C SER A 74 -9.27 -1.61 5.79
N TRP A 75 -8.20 -1.84 5.03
CA TRP A 75 -7.17 -2.81 5.37
C TRP A 75 -6.12 -2.26 6.35
N GLY A 76 -6.05 -0.94 6.54
CA GLY A 76 -5.02 -0.26 7.33
C GLY A 76 -3.69 -0.04 6.58
N LEU A 77 -3.68 -0.16 5.25
CA LEU A 77 -2.48 0.13 4.45
C LEU A 77 -2.15 1.63 4.50
N ILE A 78 -3.21 2.44 4.46
CA ILE A 78 -3.16 3.88 4.61
C ILE A 78 -3.96 4.30 5.84
N ASP A 79 -3.63 5.46 6.37
CA ASP A 79 -4.21 6.07 7.54
C ASP A 79 -5.30 7.07 7.14
N PRO A 80 -6.35 7.25 7.96
CA PRO A 80 -7.36 8.29 7.73
C PRO A 80 -6.71 9.67 7.65
N GLU A 81 -7.28 10.58 6.87
CA GLU A 81 -6.81 11.97 6.83
C GLU A 81 -6.92 12.57 8.26
N PRO A 82 -5.93 13.38 8.69
CA PRO A 82 -6.00 14.03 9.98
C PRO A 82 -7.23 14.95 10.01
N ALA A 83 -7.89 15.03 11.16
CA ALA A 83 -8.98 15.97 11.35
C ALA A 83 -8.49 17.38 10.98
N THR A 84 -9.18 18.05 10.07
CA THR A 84 -8.89 19.44 9.71
C THR A 84 -9.07 20.27 10.97
N ALA A 85 -7.98 20.91 11.45
CA ALA A 85 -8.11 21.92 12.49
C ALA A 85 -8.93 23.07 11.90
N GLY A 86 -10.15 23.25 12.40
CA GLY A 86 -10.97 24.43 12.14
C GLY A 86 -10.42 25.66 12.84
#